data_AF-A0A8J4AVX2-F1
#
_entry.id   AF-A0A8J4AVX2-F1
#
_cell.length_a   1.000
_cell.length_b   1.000
_cell.length_c   1.000
_cell.angle_alpha   90.00
_cell.angle_beta   90.00
_cell.angle_gamma   90.00
#
_symmetry.space_group_name_H-M   'P 1'
#
loop_
_entity.id
_entity.type
_entity.pdbx_description
1 polymer ?
#
loop_
_entity_poly.entity_id
_entity_poly.type
_entity_poly.pdbx_seq_one_letter_code
_entity_poly.pdbx_strand_id
1 'polypeptide(L)'
;MATERVLGASKKDAQVRRRELLGSGPKSLSAKLTEVVAAEASTLLRSPHGCELVVEVARGGETGLLFELEPEGVLAVHAAIVRDVARSLEDFASVASTEDSDLAGKGPSSEYEHVLLSYHSSRALRRLLLLAAEEHSAAAAASLAAELWAKALKGHCEQWVNTHAEKVLAALLHCGVQPVVAAVKRELKPLVKQPLEEWAGRFLMHRGKEGVDG
;
A
#
# COMPACT_ATOMS: atom_id res chain seq x y z
N MET A 1 1.05 5.06 48.80
CA MET A 1 2.30 5.75 48.39
C MET A 1 1.94 6.83 47.40
N ALA A 2 2.32 8.09 47.67
CA ALA A 2 2.06 9.19 46.75
C ALA A 2 3.02 9.08 45.56
N THR A 3 2.49 8.93 44.35
CA THR A 3 3.26 8.91 43.11
C THR A 3 3.90 10.27 42.89
N GLU A 4 5.23 10.30 42.85
CA GLU A 4 6.02 11.48 42.54
C GLU A 4 5.59 12.05 41.18
N ARG A 5 5.15 13.30 41.16
CA ARG A 5 4.67 13.97 39.95
C ARG A 5 5.85 14.64 39.25
N VAL A 6 6.37 14.01 38.21
CA VAL A 6 7.35 14.64 37.31
C VAL A 6 6.67 15.78 36.54
N LEU A 7 7.14 17.01 36.73
CA LEU A 7 6.71 18.17 35.96
C LEU A 7 6.97 17.91 34.46
N GLY A 8 5.94 18.10 33.63
CA GLY A 8 5.98 17.79 32.19
C GLY A 8 5.45 16.41 31.80
N ALA A 9 5.18 15.52 32.76
CA ALA A 9 4.55 14.24 32.47
C ALA A 9 3.06 14.41 32.14
N SER A 10 2.66 13.95 30.95
CA SER A 10 1.26 14.02 30.56
C SER A 10 0.42 12.98 31.30
N LYS A 11 -0.65 13.44 31.97
CA LYS A 11 -1.51 12.58 32.82
C LYS A 11 -2.49 11.70 32.04
N LYS A 12 -2.70 11.99 30.76
CA LYS A 12 -3.68 11.30 29.93
C LYS A 12 -3.04 10.08 29.28
N ASP A 13 -3.72 8.94 29.34
CA ASP A 13 -3.31 7.76 28.61
C ASP A 13 -3.11 8.06 27.12
N ALA A 14 -2.06 7.47 26.53
CA ALA A 14 -1.67 7.76 25.16
C ALA A 14 -2.71 7.25 24.15
N GLN A 15 -3.29 6.08 24.40
CA GLN A 15 -4.31 5.49 23.52
C GLN A 15 -5.62 6.27 23.59
N VAL A 16 -6.05 6.64 24.79
CA VAL A 16 -7.25 7.50 24.96
C VAL A 16 -7.07 8.83 24.23
N ARG A 17 -5.89 9.44 24.31
CA ARG A 17 -5.63 10.71 23.61
C ARG A 17 -5.65 10.56 22.09
N ARG A 18 -5.02 9.51 21.54
CA ARG A 18 -5.04 9.24 20.09
C ARG A 18 -6.46 9.03 19.59
N ARG A 19 -7.26 8.26 20.34
CA ARG A 19 -8.66 8.00 20.04
C ARG A 19 -9.48 9.30 20.00
N GLU A 20 -9.30 10.17 20.97
CA GLU A 20 -10.02 11.45 20.98
C GLU A 20 -9.57 12.41 19.88
N LEU A 21 -8.28 12.41 19.52
CA LEU A 21 -7.75 13.26 18.44
C LEU A 21 -8.25 12.80 17.07
N LEU A 22 -8.28 11.49 16.81
CA LEU A 22 -8.88 10.94 15.59
C LEU A 22 -10.40 11.13 15.60
N GLY A 23 -11.02 10.92 16.75
CA GLY A 23 -12.47 10.97 16.93
C GLY A 23 -13.18 9.82 16.21
N SER A 24 -14.50 9.81 16.31
CA SER A 24 -15.38 8.90 15.56
C SER A 24 -16.61 9.65 15.06
N GLY A 25 -17.22 9.17 13.97
CA GLY A 25 -18.42 9.78 13.38
C GLY A 25 -18.12 10.80 12.27
N PRO A 26 -19.15 11.36 11.62
CA PRO A 26 -19.04 11.96 10.28
C PRO A 26 -18.23 13.28 10.20
N LYS A 27 -17.97 13.93 11.34
CA LYS A 27 -17.17 15.17 11.42
C LYS A 27 -15.80 14.95 12.07
N SER A 28 -15.47 13.71 12.38
CA SER A 28 -14.19 13.35 12.99
C SER A 28 -13.03 13.50 12.01
N LEU A 29 -11.81 13.55 12.54
CA LEU A 29 -10.61 13.52 11.72
C LEU A 29 -10.47 12.18 11.01
N SER A 30 -10.83 11.05 11.65
CA SER A 30 -10.80 9.73 11.02
C SER A 30 -11.64 9.68 9.75
N ALA A 31 -12.92 10.12 9.83
CA ALA A 31 -13.83 10.13 8.70
C ALA A 31 -13.34 11.02 7.55
N LYS A 32 -12.90 12.25 7.86
CA LYS A 32 -12.41 13.19 6.84
C LYS A 32 -11.09 12.76 6.22
N LEU A 33 -10.21 12.15 7.01
CA LEU A 33 -8.94 11.62 6.51
C LEU A 33 -9.19 10.48 5.53
N THR A 34 -10.01 9.49 5.90
CA THR A 34 -10.31 8.36 5.02
C THR A 34 -11.08 8.79 3.76
N GLU A 35 -11.99 9.75 3.87
CA GLU A 35 -12.73 10.31 2.73
C GLU A 35 -11.79 10.91 1.68
N VAL A 36 -10.90 11.82 2.11
CA VAL A 36 -9.93 12.47 1.21
C VAL A 36 -8.96 11.46 0.62
N VAL A 37 -8.42 10.55 1.44
CA VAL A 37 -7.46 9.55 0.95
C VAL A 37 -8.11 8.55 0.00
N ALA A 38 -9.39 8.20 0.18
CA ALA A 38 -10.10 7.31 -0.74
C ALA A 38 -10.37 8.01 -2.08
N ALA A 39 -10.75 9.30 -2.06
CA ALA A 39 -10.99 10.08 -3.27
C ALA A 39 -9.72 10.27 -4.10
N GLU A 40 -8.59 10.53 -3.43
CA GLU A 40 -7.33 10.89 -4.08
C GLU A 40 -6.31 9.73 -4.14
N ALA A 41 -6.71 8.50 -3.80
CA ALA A 41 -5.79 7.37 -3.64
C ALA A 41 -4.89 7.15 -4.86
N SER A 42 -5.48 7.25 -6.06
CA SER A 42 -4.78 7.10 -7.34
C SER A 42 -3.61 8.10 -7.45
N THR A 43 -3.88 9.39 -7.25
CA THR A 43 -2.88 10.46 -7.34
C THR A 43 -1.86 10.34 -6.19
N LEU A 44 -2.34 10.12 -4.96
CA LEU A 44 -1.50 10.03 -3.77
C LEU A 44 -0.50 8.87 -3.85
N LEU A 45 -0.90 7.70 -4.35
CA LEU A 45 0.00 6.54 -4.50
C LEU A 45 1.23 6.83 -5.36
N ARG A 46 1.10 7.72 -6.35
CA ARG A 46 2.19 8.07 -7.25
C ARG A 46 3.02 9.27 -6.74
N SER A 47 2.58 9.92 -5.67
CA SER A 47 3.29 11.04 -5.04
C SER A 47 4.43 10.56 -4.14
N PRO A 48 5.58 11.29 -4.08
CA PRO A 48 6.69 10.97 -3.19
C PRO A 48 6.34 10.86 -1.70
N HIS A 49 5.34 11.64 -1.27
CA HIS A 49 4.91 11.70 0.13
C HIS A 49 3.46 11.24 0.30
N GLY A 50 2.61 11.42 -0.71
CA GLY A 50 1.22 10.97 -0.65
C GLY A 50 1.09 9.46 -0.48
N CYS A 51 2.03 8.68 -1.02
CA CYS A 51 1.98 7.23 -0.94
C CYS A 51 2.17 6.72 0.50
N GLU A 52 2.88 7.47 1.35
CA GLU A 52 3.03 7.19 2.78
C GLU A 52 1.71 7.36 3.52
N LEU A 53 0.94 8.41 3.17
CA LEU A 53 -0.38 8.65 3.73
C LEU A 53 -1.35 7.51 3.37
N VAL A 54 -1.32 7.07 2.11
CA VAL A 54 -2.15 5.93 1.66
C VAL A 54 -1.79 4.66 2.42
N VAL A 55 -0.50 4.36 2.60
CA VAL A 55 -0.09 3.19 3.40
C VAL A 55 -0.56 3.29 4.84
N GLU A 56 -0.40 4.44 5.49
CA GLU A 56 -0.80 4.62 6.89
C GLU A 56 -2.30 4.43 7.08
N VAL A 57 -3.11 5.03 6.20
CA VAL A 57 -4.57 4.90 6.27
C VAL A 57 -5.01 3.48 5.92
N ALA A 58 -4.46 2.89 4.85
CA ALA A 58 -4.84 1.56 4.41
C ALA A 58 -4.42 0.46 5.40
N ARG A 59 -3.33 0.63 6.16
CA ARG A 59 -2.98 -0.31 7.24
C ARG A 59 -3.85 -0.16 8.49
N GLY A 60 -4.76 0.83 8.51
CA GLY A 60 -5.64 1.09 9.65
C GLY A 60 -5.03 1.99 10.72
N GLY A 61 -3.97 2.74 10.39
CA GLY A 61 -3.20 3.54 11.33
C GLY A 61 -2.40 2.72 12.33
N GLU A 62 -1.54 3.39 13.09
CA GLU A 62 -0.79 2.77 14.18
C GLU A 62 -1.70 1.95 15.11
N THR A 63 -1.33 0.70 15.39
CA THR A 63 -2.12 -0.27 16.19
C THR A 63 -3.52 -0.60 15.65
N GLY A 64 -3.84 -0.23 14.40
CA GLY A 64 -5.16 -0.46 13.82
C GLY A 64 -6.26 0.49 14.33
N LEU A 65 -5.90 1.55 15.06
CA LEU A 65 -6.87 2.44 15.70
C LEU A 65 -7.76 3.18 14.70
N LEU A 66 -7.25 3.56 13.53
CA LEU A 66 -8.07 4.20 12.50
C LEU A 66 -9.11 3.21 11.94
N PHE A 67 -8.72 1.94 11.75
CA PHE A 67 -9.67 0.91 11.31
C PHE A 67 -10.73 0.60 12.36
N GLU A 68 -10.37 0.66 13.64
CA GLU A 68 -11.33 0.53 14.74
C GLU A 68 -12.37 1.67 14.74
N LEU A 69 -11.94 2.90 14.46
CA LEU A 69 -12.79 4.10 14.52
C LEU A 69 -13.59 4.36 13.25
N GLU A 70 -13.04 4.01 12.08
CA GLU A 70 -13.60 4.30 10.77
C GLU A 70 -13.35 3.14 9.78
N PRO A 71 -13.93 1.95 10.03
CA PRO A 71 -13.67 0.76 9.22
C PRO A 71 -14.12 0.94 7.76
N GLU A 72 -15.29 1.54 7.54
CA GLU A 72 -15.83 1.76 6.20
C GLU A 72 -14.95 2.72 5.37
N GLY A 73 -14.43 3.77 6.00
CA GLY A 73 -13.50 4.69 5.35
C GLY A 73 -12.19 4.01 4.92
N VAL A 74 -11.61 3.17 5.77
CA VAL A 74 -10.41 2.38 5.41
C VAL A 74 -10.70 1.39 4.29
N LEU A 75 -11.86 0.71 4.32
CA LEU A 75 -12.29 -0.19 3.25
C LEU A 75 -12.55 0.55 1.93
N ALA A 76 -13.04 1.80 1.99
CA ALA A 76 -13.18 2.65 0.81
C ALA A 76 -11.81 2.99 0.20
N VAL A 77 -10.79 3.25 1.02
CA VAL A 77 -9.40 3.41 0.57
C VAL A 77 -8.90 2.12 -0.09
N HIS A 78 -9.16 0.94 0.50
CA HIS A 78 -8.81 -0.35 -0.12
C HIS A 78 -9.47 -0.50 -1.49
N ALA A 79 -10.77 -0.23 -1.58
CA ALA A 79 -11.50 -0.32 -2.83
C ALA A 79 -10.94 0.62 -3.91
N ALA A 80 -10.51 1.83 -3.52
CA ALA A 80 -9.87 2.78 -4.44
C ALA A 80 -8.51 2.26 -4.95
N ILE A 81 -7.66 1.73 -4.05
CA ILE A 81 -6.38 1.11 -4.41
C ILE A 81 -6.60 -0.07 -5.37
N VAL A 82 -7.51 -0.97 -5.03
CA VAL A 82 -7.82 -2.16 -5.83
C VAL A 82 -8.34 -1.77 -7.21
N ARG A 83 -9.23 -0.78 -7.28
CA ARG A 83 -9.76 -0.26 -8.55
C ARG A 83 -8.64 0.28 -9.44
N ASP A 84 -7.70 1.05 -8.89
CA ASP A 84 -6.60 1.62 -9.68
C ASP A 84 -5.59 0.54 -10.12
N VAL A 85 -5.37 -0.49 -9.31
CA VAL A 85 -4.50 -1.64 -9.68
C VAL A 85 -5.15 -2.53 -10.74
N ALA A 86 -6.49 -2.64 -10.74
CA ALA A 86 -7.25 -3.44 -11.71
C ALA A 86 -7.41 -2.77 -13.08
N ARG A 87 -6.99 -1.52 -13.25
CA ARG A 87 -7.01 -0.84 -14.54
C ARG A 87 -6.09 -1.56 -15.53
N SER A 88 -6.50 -1.58 -16.79
CA SER A 88 -5.68 -2.21 -17.85
C SER A 88 -4.49 -1.32 -18.20
N LEU A 89 -3.42 -1.88 -18.77
CA LEU A 89 -2.33 -1.08 -19.35
C LEU A 89 -2.81 -0.20 -20.51
N GLU A 90 -3.86 -0.63 -21.22
CA GLU A 90 -4.49 0.11 -22.31
C GLU A 90 -5.24 1.37 -21.80
N ASP A 91 -5.77 1.33 -20.58
CA ASP A 91 -6.39 2.47 -19.90
C ASP A 91 -5.40 3.60 -19.63
N PHE A 92 -4.09 3.30 -19.59
CA PHE A 92 -3.03 4.29 -19.43
C PHE A 92 -2.43 4.72 -20.77
N ALA A 93 -2.30 3.80 -21.73
CA ALA A 93 -1.84 4.10 -23.08
C ALA A 93 -2.80 5.04 -23.83
N SER A 94 -4.12 4.89 -23.65
CA SER A 94 -5.15 5.73 -24.27
C SER A 94 -5.17 7.16 -23.73
N VAL A 95 -4.93 7.34 -22.43
CA VAL A 95 -4.87 8.67 -21.81
C VAL A 95 -3.58 9.41 -22.17
N ALA A 96 -2.46 8.69 -22.22
CA ALA A 96 -1.17 9.26 -22.66
C ALA A 96 -1.19 9.72 -24.12
N SER A 97 -1.98 9.07 -24.99
CA SER A 97 -2.09 9.43 -26.41
C SER A 97 -3.07 10.57 -26.70
N THR A 98 -3.92 10.97 -25.74
CA THR A 98 -4.80 12.13 -25.87
C THR A 98 -4.17 13.46 -25.44
N GLU A 99 -3.04 13.44 -24.72
CA GLU A 99 -2.42 14.65 -24.14
C GLU A 99 -1.09 15.07 -24.80
N ASP A 100 -0.86 14.65 -26.04
CA ASP A 100 0.36 15.00 -26.77
C ASP A 100 0.18 16.31 -27.56
N SER A 101 0.39 17.48 -26.93
CA SER A 101 0.73 18.69 -27.71
C SER A 101 1.46 19.86 -27.03
N ASP A 102 1.73 19.95 -25.72
CA ASP A 102 2.31 21.22 -25.17
C ASP A 102 3.37 21.13 -24.06
N LEU A 103 3.86 19.96 -23.65
CA LEU A 103 4.83 19.84 -22.55
C LEU A 103 6.04 18.96 -22.87
N ALA A 104 6.76 19.29 -23.95
CA ALA A 104 7.99 18.60 -24.40
C ALA A 104 9.23 18.75 -23.48
N GLY A 105 9.05 18.84 -22.16
CA GLY A 105 10.15 19.02 -21.20
C GLY A 105 9.93 18.44 -19.80
N LYS A 106 8.76 17.86 -19.51
CA LYS A 106 8.53 17.07 -18.29
C LYS A 106 8.34 15.63 -18.76
N GLY A 107 9.07 14.68 -18.17
CA GLY A 107 8.88 13.25 -18.45
C GLY A 107 7.41 12.83 -18.27
N PRO A 108 7.05 11.58 -18.62
CA PRO A 108 5.66 11.12 -18.55
C PRO A 108 5.06 11.54 -17.22
N SER A 109 3.96 12.30 -17.28
CA SER A 109 3.29 12.77 -16.08
C SER A 109 3.01 11.53 -15.22
N SER A 110 3.38 11.63 -13.93
CA SER A 110 3.25 10.53 -12.96
C SER A 110 1.83 9.94 -12.96
N GLU A 111 0.80 10.74 -13.28
CA GLU A 111 -0.62 10.35 -13.34
C GLU A 111 -0.94 9.35 -14.47
N TYR A 112 -0.11 9.28 -15.53
CA TYR A 112 -0.31 8.38 -16.67
C TYR A 112 0.44 7.06 -16.55
N GLU A 113 1.17 6.84 -15.45
CA GLU A 113 1.82 5.57 -15.20
C GLU A 113 0.90 4.61 -14.43
N HIS A 114 0.89 3.34 -14.84
CA HIS A 114 0.20 2.29 -14.10
C HIS A 114 0.78 2.18 -12.68
N VAL A 115 -0.09 2.04 -11.68
CA VAL A 115 0.26 2.06 -10.24
C VAL A 115 1.20 0.93 -9.80
N LEU A 116 1.29 -0.15 -10.59
CA LEU A 116 2.26 -1.23 -10.33
C LEU A 116 3.65 -0.95 -10.91
N LEU A 117 3.75 -0.01 -11.85
CA LEU A 117 4.99 0.33 -12.53
C LEU A 117 5.67 1.55 -11.90
N SER A 118 4.87 2.48 -11.37
CA SER A 118 5.37 3.71 -10.75
C SER A 118 6.28 3.45 -9.54
N TYR A 119 7.35 4.27 -9.46
CA TYR A 119 8.38 4.12 -8.44
C TYR A 119 7.83 4.20 -7.01
N HIS A 120 6.97 5.19 -6.74
CA HIS A 120 6.42 5.43 -5.40
C HIS A 120 5.36 4.39 -5.04
N SER A 121 4.42 4.17 -5.96
CA SER A 121 3.26 3.30 -5.75
C SER A 121 3.65 1.83 -5.60
N SER A 122 4.52 1.30 -6.47
CA SER A 122 4.98 -0.09 -6.37
C SER A 122 5.72 -0.38 -5.05
N ARG A 123 6.44 0.60 -4.50
CA ARG A 123 7.11 0.48 -3.19
C ARG A 123 6.12 0.57 -2.04
N ALA A 124 5.15 1.47 -2.13
CA ALA A 124 4.08 1.63 -1.14
C ALA A 124 3.23 0.35 -1.04
N LEU A 125 2.77 -0.19 -2.18
CA LEU A 125 2.01 -1.43 -2.25
C LEU A 125 2.81 -2.62 -1.71
N ARG A 126 4.09 -2.76 -2.11
CA ARG A 126 4.98 -3.78 -1.54
C ARG A 126 5.04 -3.69 -0.02
N ARG A 127 5.26 -2.50 0.55
CA ARG A 127 5.34 -2.32 2.01
C ARG A 127 4.02 -2.69 2.69
N LEU A 128 2.90 -2.22 2.14
CA LEU A 128 1.57 -2.47 2.68
C LEU A 128 1.22 -3.97 2.73
N LEU A 129 1.62 -4.72 1.70
CA LEU A 129 1.48 -6.17 1.66
C LEU A 129 2.37 -6.89 2.68
N LEU A 130 3.60 -6.41 2.92
CA LEU A 130 4.48 -6.99 3.94
C LEU A 130 3.99 -6.69 5.36
N LEU A 131 3.38 -5.52 5.59
CA LEU A 131 2.75 -5.17 6.88
C LEU A 131 1.60 -6.13 7.24
N ALA A 132 0.95 -6.76 6.25
CA ALA A 132 -0.08 -7.76 6.52
C ALA A 132 0.45 -9.02 7.22
N ALA A 133 1.76 -9.27 7.18
CA ALA A 133 2.39 -10.38 7.88
C ALA A 133 2.74 -10.06 9.35
N GLU A 134 2.63 -8.80 9.79
CA GLU A 134 3.01 -8.38 11.14
C GLU A 134 1.82 -8.49 12.14
N GLU A 135 1.96 -9.32 13.17
CA GLU A 135 0.87 -9.79 14.06
C GLU A 135 0.10 -8.74 14.89
N HIS A 136 0.40 -7.44 14.80
CA HIS A 136 -0.20 -6.40 15.67
C HIS A 136 -0.97 -5.30 14.92
N SER A 137 -0.88 -5.24 13.59
CA SER A 137 -1.54 -4.22 12.74
C SER A 137 -2.27 -4.84 11.53
N ALA A 138 -2.27 -6.18 11.42
CA ALA A 138 -2.48 -6.89 10.16
C ALA A 138 -3.93 -7.01 9.69
N ALA A 139 -4.96 -6.78 10.50
CA ALA A 139 -6.34 -7.08 10.08
C ALA A 139 -6.76 -6.31 8.80
N ALA A 140 -6.52 -4.99 8.77
CA ALA A 140 -6.81 -4.16 7.61
C ALA A 140 -5.89 -4.49 6.42
N ALA A 141 -4.57 -4.59 6.65
CA ALA A 141 -3.60 -4.89 5.60
C ALA A 141 -3.80 -6.29 4.97
N ALA A 142 -4.17 -7.29 5.77
CA ALA A 142 -4.51 -8.63 5.32
C ALA A 142 -5.80 -8.65 4.48
N SER A 143 -6.82 -7.88 4.91
CA SER A 143 -8.05 -7.67 4.12
C SER A 143 -7.71 -7.09 2.75
N LEU A 144 -6.86 -6.05 2.70
CA LEU A 144 -6.41 -5.48 1.44
C LEU A 144 -5.64 -6.49 0.58
N ALA A 145 -4.73 -7.28 1.16
CA ALA A 145 -3.96 -8.27 0.40
C ALA A 145 -4.89 -9.31 -0.27
N ALA A 146 -5.93 -9.75 0.45
CA ALA A 146 -6.94 -10.65 -0.10
C ALA A 146 -7.75 -10.01 -1.24
N GLU A 147 -8.20 -8.78 -1.04
CA GLU A 147 -8.96 -7.99 -2.02
C GLU A 147 -8.14 -7.68 -3.28
N LEU A 148 -6.91 -7.23 -3.11
CA LEU A 148 -5.98 -6.92 -4.19
C LEU A 148 -5.69 -8.15 -5.06
N TRP A 149 -5.44 -9.29 -4.43
CA TRP A 149 -5.28 -10.54 -5.14
C TRP A 149 -6.56 -10.91 -5.90
N ALA A 150 -7.69 -10.98 -5.20
CA ALA A 150 -8.94 -11.50 -5.74
C ALA A 150 -9.50 -10.66 -6.90
N LYS A 151 -9.37 -9.33 -6.82
CA LYS A 151 -10.05 -8.40 -7.74
C LYS A 151 -9.12 -7.75 -8.77
N ALA A 152 -7.80 -7.81 -8.60
CA ALA A 152 -6.89 -7.09 -9.50
C ALA A 152 -5.74 -7.92 -10.08
N LEU A 153 -5.20 -8.91 -9.34
CA LEU A 153 -3.96 -9.59 -9.75
C LEU A 153 -4.12 -11.05 -10.16
N LYS A 154 -5.14 -11.74 -9.62
CA LYS A 154 -5.39 -13.15 -9.94
C LYS A 154 -5.70 -13.34 -11.43
N GLY A 155 -4.98 -14.25 -12.07
CA GLY A 155 -5.08 -14.53 -13.51
C GLY A 155 -4.29 -13.57 -14.40
N HIS A 156 -3.59 -12.60 -13.80
CA HIS A 156 -2.91 -11.53 -14.50
C HIS A 156 -1.41 -11.47 -14.19
N CYS A 157 -0.83 -12.43 -13.46
CA CYS A 157 0.59 -12.37 -13.11
C CYS A 157 1.52 -12.34 -14.33
N GLU A 158 1.16 -13.00 -15.43
CA GLU A 158 1.99 -13.06 -16.65
C GLU A 158 2.32 -11.68 -17.22
N GLN A 159 1.38 -10.73 -17.17
CA GLN A 159 1.59 -9.37 -17.68
C GLN A 159 2.53 -8.52 -16.80
N TRP A 160 2.78 -8.97 -15.57
CA TRP A 160 3.54 -8.24 -14.55
C TRP A 160 4.93 -8.82 -14.27
N VAL A 161 5.15 -10.09 -14.59
CA VAL A 161 6.48 -10.73 -14.48
C VAL A 161 7.47 -10.05 -15.44
N ASN A 162 8.73 -9.89 -15.02
CA ASN A 162 9.76 -9.10 -15.69
C ASN A 162 9.50 -7.58 -15.79
N THR A 163 8.59 -7.03 -14.97
CA THR A 163 8.35 -5.57 -14.88
C THR A 163 8.65 -5.02 -13.48
N HIS A 164 8.53 -3.71 -13.28
CA HIS A 164 8.64 -3.12 -11.94
C HIS A 164 7.60 -3.65 -10.92
N ALA A 165 6.53 -4.27 -11.40
CA ALA A 165 5.48 -4.88 -10.57
C ALA A 165 5.95 -6.15 -9.82
N GLU A 166 7.05 -6.77 -10.23
CA GLU A 166 7.55 -8.03 -9.61
C GLU A 166 7.76 -7.91 -8.10
N LYS A 167 8.12 -6.72 -7.61
CA LYS A 167 8.30 -6.48 -6.17
C LYS A 167 6.98 -6.56 -5.38
N VAL A 168 5.84 -6.26 -6.03
CA VAL A 168 4.50 -6.36 -5.44
C VAL A 168 4.06 -7.82 -5.45
N LEU A 169 4.30 -8.54 -6.55
CA LEU A 169 4.05 -9.99 -6.64
C LEU A 169 4.88 -10.78 -5.63
N ALA A 170 6.16 -10.43 -5.47
CA ALA A 170 7.02 -10.98 -4.44
C ALA A 170 6.48 -10.68 -3.04
N ALA A 171 5.98 -9.47 -2.77
CA ALA A 171 5.38 -9.14 -1.47
C ALA A 171 4.15 -10.00 -1.14
N LEU A 172 3.32 -10.32 -2.14
CA LEU A 172 2.17 -11.21 -1.96
C LEU A 172 2.56 -12.63 -1.52
N LEU A 173 3.72 -13.14 -1.93
CA LEU A 173 4.25 -14.42 -1.45
C LEU A 173 4.61 -14.38 0.05
N HIS A 174 4.77 -13.20 0.62
CA HIS A 174 5.22 -12.96 2.00
C HIS A 174 4.21 -12.16 2.83
N CYS A 175 2.97 -11.97 2.36
CA CYS A 175 1.97 -11.14 3.04
C CYS A 175 1.30 -11.78 4.26
N GLY A 176 1.70 -12.99 4.67
CA GLY A 176 1.13 -13.71 5.82
C GLY A 176 -0.28 -14.30 5.59
N VAL A 177 -1.02 -13.84 4.59
CA VAL A 177 -2.38 -14.33 4.26
C VAL A 177 -2.30 -15.65 3.49
N GLN A 178 -2.34 -16.78 4.20
CA GLN A 178 -2.07 -18.11 3.63
C GLN A 178 -2.87 -18.47 2.37
N PRO A 179 -4.19 -18.19 2.26
CA PRO A 179 -4.94 -18.45 1.03
C PRO A 179 -4.40 -17.65 -0.17
N VAL A 180 -3.99 -16.40 0.04
CA VAL A 180 -3.39 -15.54 -0.98
C VAL A 180 -2.02 -16.07 -1.37
N VAL A 181 -1.15 -16.34 -0.39
CA VAL A 181 0.20 -16.88 -0.62
C VAL A 181 0.15 -18.17 -1.45
N ALA A 182 -0.74 -19.11 -1.11
CA ALA A 182 -0.89 -20.36 -1.84
C ALA A 182 -1.37 -20.14 -3.29
N ALA A 183 -2.31 -19.22 -3.49
CA ALA A 183 -2.84 -18.90 -4.82
C ALA A 183 -1.78 -18.22 -5.70
N VAL A 184 -1.03 -17.27 -5.16
CA VAL A 184 0.06 -16.55 -5.83
C VAL A 184 1.18 -17.52 -6.20
N LYS A 185 1.59 -18.42 -5.28
CA LYS A 185 2.59 -19.47 -5.57
C LYS A 185 2.19 -20.33 -6.76
N ARG A 186 0.92 -20.74 -6.82
CA ARG A 186 0.41 -21.57 -7.92
C ARG A 186 0.46 -20.83 -9.26
N GLU A 187 0.13 -19.55 -9.29
CA GLU A 187 0.11 -18.77 -10.53
C GLU A 187 1.51 -18.38 -11.01
N LEU A 188 2.43 -18.06 -10.10
CA LEU A 188 3.80 -17.66 -10.46
C LEU A 188 4.73 -18.83 -10.80
N LYS A 189 4.47 -20.04 -10.26
CA LYS A 189 5.33 -21.21 -10.49
C LYS A 189 5.62 -21.52 -11.97
N PRO A 190 4.66 -21.46 -12.91
CA PRO A 190 4.97 -21.67 -14.33
C PRO A 190 5.63 -20.46 -15.01
N LEU A 191 5.56 -19.26 -14.44
CA LEU A 191 6.03 -18.02 -15.04
C LEU A 191 7.49 -17.69 -14.68
N VAL A 192 7.94 -18.13 -13.50
CA VAL A 192 9.28 -17.87 -12.98
C VAL A 192 10.18 -19.10 -13.19
N LYS A 193 11.28 -18.93 -13.90
CA LYS A 193 12.19 -20.03 -14.30
C LYS A 193 13.03 -20.61 -13.14
N GLN A 194 13.14 -19.89 -12.04
CA GLN A 194 13.93 -20.25 -10.87
C GLN A 194 13.02 -20.49 -9.65
N PRO A 195 13.54 -21.04 -8.54
CA PRO A 195 12.75 -21.19 -7.31
C PRO A 195 12.12 -19.85 -6.88
N LEU A 196 10.82 -19.86 -6.55
CA LEU A 196 10.07 -18.65 -6.24
C LEU A 196 10.66 -17.89 -5.06
N GLU A 197 11.15 -18.61 -4.06
CA GLU A 197 11.80 -18.08 -2.87
C GLU A 197 13.09 -17.32 -3.21
N GLU A 198 13.89 -17.84 -4.15
CA GLU A 198 15.09 -17.16 -4.64
C GLU A 198 14.73 -15.93 -5.48
N TRP A 199 13.72 -16.06 -6.35
CA TRP A 199 13.24 -14.94 -7.16
C TRP A 199 12.70 -13.80 -6.28
N ALA A 200 11.86 -14.12 -5.30
CA ALA A 200 11.26 -13.17 -4.38
C ALA A 200 12.32 -12.52 -3.47
N GLY A 201 13.32 -13.27 -3.02
CA GLY A 201 14.38 -12.78 -2.14
C GLY A 201 15.08 -11.51 -2.64
N ARG A 202 15.26 -11.38 -3.96
CA ARG A 202 15.86 -10.19 -4.60
C ARG A 202 15.06 -8.91 -4.39
N PHE A 203 13.75 -9.03 -4.17
CA PHE A 203 12.86 -7.89 -3.94
C PHE A 203 12.64 -7.61 -2.45
N LEU A 204 12.98 -8.55 -1.57
CA LEU A 204 12.76 -8.44 -0.13
C LEU A 204 13.93 -7.79 0.60
N MET A 205 15.15 -7.97 0.09
CA MET A 205 16.34 -7.31 0.62
C MET A 205 16.25 -5.80 0.40
N HIS A 206 16.33 -5.02 1.49
CA HIS A 206 16.81 -3.65 1.37
C HIS A 206 18.26 -3.77 0.88
N ARG A 207 18.57 -3.30 -0.33
CA ARG A 207 19.94 -2.84 -0.59
C ARG A 207 20.15 -1.69 0.39
N GLY A 208 20.66 -1.99 1.58
CA GLY A 208 21.43 -1.02 2.32
C GLY A 208 22.45 -0.49 1.33
N LYS A 209 22.50 0.83 1.16
CA LYS A 209 23.74 1.44 0.69
C LYS A 209 24.76 1.07 1.77
N GLU A 210 25.48 -0.02 1.56
CA GLU A 210 26.82 -0.13 2.14
C GLU A 210 27.56 1.09 1.59
N GLY A 211 27.95 1.96 2.50
CA GLY A 211 28.73 3.14 2.19
C GLY A 211 29.97 2.70 1.44
N VAL A 212 30.11 3.19 0.21
CA VAL A 212 31.41 3.28 -0.42
C VAL A 212 32.08 4.46 0.28
N ASP A 213 32.86 4.16 1.32
CA ASP A 213 33.96 5.03 1.71
C ASP A 213 34.95 5.03 0.54
N GLY A 214 35.11 6.20 -0.06
CA GLY A 214 36.10 6.53 -1.08
C GLY A 214 36.38 8.02 -1.02
#